data_AF-A0A953M2A4-F1
#
_entry.id   AF-A0A953M2A4-F1
#
_cell.length_a   1.000
_cell.length_b   1.000
_cell.length_c   1.000
_cell.angle_alpha   90.00
_cell.angle_beta   90.00
_cell.angle_gamma   90.00
#
_symmetry.space_group_name_H-M   'P 1'
#
loop_
_entity.id
_entity.type
_entity.pdbx_description
1 polymer ?
#
loop_
_entity_poly.entity_id
_entity_poly.type
_entity_poly.pdbx_seq_one_letter_code
_entity_poly.pdbx_strand_id
1 'polypeptide(L)' 'MKAEITMDFNVASTGEAQEMLKGLCEKLRADGVISAYHFAIQAETGTVTEKCILEEGKVIA' A
#
# COMPACT_ATOMS: atom_id res chain seq x y z
N MET A 1 -13.19 8.49 -13.08
CA MET A 1 -12.80 7.19 -13.67
C MET A 1 -12.15 6.35 -12.59
N LYS A 2 -12.22 5.02 -12.67
CA LYS A 2 -11.52 4.10 -11.76
C LYS A 2 -10.70 3.11 -12.58
N ALA A 3 -9.50 2.78 -12.10
CA ALA A 3 -8.61 1.77 -12.67
C ALA A 3 -8.02 0.94 -11.53
N GLU A 4 -7.69 -0.31 -11.82
CA GLU A 4 -7.05 -1.24 -10.89
C GLU A 4 -5.66 -1.61 -11.43
N ILE A 5 -4.67 -1.63 -10.55
CA ILE A 5 -3.28 -1.93 -10.89
C ILE A 5 -2.80 -3.02 -9.94
N THR A 6 -2.30 -4.13 -10.49
CA THR A 6 -1.64 -5.20 -9.74
C THR A 6 -0.13 -5.08 -9.93
N MET A 7 0.64 -5.19 -8.85
CA MET A 7 2.09 -5.08 -8.86
C MET A 7 2.69 -6.19 -7.98
N ASP A 8 3.69 -6.88 -8.50
CA ASP A 8 4.49 -7.82 -7.72
C ASP A 8 5.70 -7.09 -7.12
N PHE A 9 5.80 -7.12 -5.80
CA PHE A 9 6.90 -6.47 -5.07
C PHE A 9 7.98 -7.47 -4.71
N ASN A 10 9.23 -7.14 -5.02
CA ASN A 10 10.41 -7.85 -4.54
C ASN A 10 11.04 -7.07 -3.39
N VAL A 11 10.39 -7.10 -2.22
CA VAL A 11 10.80 -6.38 -1.01
C VAL A 11 10.97 -7.35 0.16
N ALA A 12 11.72 -6.94 1.19
CA ALA A 12 12.03 -7.81 2.31
C ALA A 12 10.86 -7.98 3.28
N SER A 13 9.90 -7.06 3.27
CA SER A 13 8.74 -7.10 4.18
C SER A 13 7.50 -6.43 3.59
N THR A 14 6.33 -6.82 4.10
CA THR A 14 5.05 -6.16 3.77
C THR A 14 5.05 -4.68 4.15
N GLY A 15 5.79 -4.28 5.19
CA GLY A 15 5.89 -2.87 5.59
C GLY A 15 6.64 -2.02 4.58
N GLU A 16 7.72 -2.54 4.02
CA GLU A 16 8.45 -1.87 2.93
C GLU A 16 7.54 -1.67 1.70
N ALA A 17 6.77 -2.70 1.30
CA ALA A 17 5.79 -2.56 0.22
C ALA A 17 4.71 -1.51 0.54
N GLN A 18 4.21 -1.46 1.78
CA GLN A 18 3.19 -0.50 2.20
C GLN A 18 3.72 0.94 2.17
N GLU A 19 4.94 1.18 2.65
CA GLU A 19 5.57 2.50 2.59
C GLU A 19 5.78 2.97 1.16
N MET A 20 6.26 2.07 0.28
CA MET A 20 6.42 2.36 -1.15
C MET A 20 5.09 2.71 -1.83
N LEU A 21 4.06 1.89 -1.64
CA LEU A 21 2.73 2.13 -2.23
C LEU A 21 2.13 3.43 -1.71
N LYS A 22 2.22 3.69 -0.41
CA LYS A 22 1.73 4.93 0.20
C LYS A 22 2.45 6.14 -0.39
N GLY A 23 3.78 6.10 -0.51
CA GLY A 23 4.57 7.17 -1.11
C GLY A 23 4.19 7.44 -2.58
N LEU A 24 4.01 6.38 -3.37
CA LEU A 24 3.58 6.49 -4.77
C LEU A 24 2.19 7.13 -4.89
N CYS A 25 1.22 6.62 -4.12
CA CYS A 25 -0.15 7.12 -4.15
C CYS A 25 -0.26 8.57 -3.65
N GLU A 26 0.48 8.93 -2.60
CA GLU A 26 0.55 10.30 -2.09
C GLU A 26 1.15 11.25 -3.12
N LYS A 27 2.21 10.83 -3.83
CA LYS A 27 2.77 11.62 -4.92
C LYS A 27 1.76 11.87 -6.04
N LEU A 28 1.07 10.81 -6.51
CA LEU A 28 0.04 10.94 -7.54
C LEU A 28 -1.12 11.85 -7.10
N ARG A 29 -1.46 11.83 -5.81
CA ARG A 29 -2.48 12.72 -5.24
C ARG A 29 -2.00 14.17 -5.18
N ALA A 30 -0.76 14.40 -4.75
CA ALA A 30 -0.15 15.73 -4.70
C ALA A 30 -0.03 16.35 -6.11
N ASP A 31 0.27 15.52 -7.12
CA ASP A 31 0.34 15.93 -8.53
C ASP A 31 -1.06 16.13 -9.17
N GLY A 32 -2.14 15.87 -8.42
CA GLY A 32 -3.53 16.03 -8.90
C GLY A 32 -3.99 14.96 -9.90
N VAL A 33 -3.22 13.89 -10.08
CA VAL A 33 -3.53 12.79 -11.02
C VAL A 33 -4.68 11.92 -10.52
N ILE A 34 -4.75 11.71 -9.20
CA ILE A 34 -5.80 10.95 -8.54
C ILE A 34 -6.38 11.75 -7.37
N SER A 35 -7.68 11.60 -7.11
CA SER A 35 -8.34 12.24 -5.97
C SER A 35 -8.35 11.37 -4.70
N ALA A 36 -8.30 10.05 -4.88
CA ALA A 36 -8.29 9.07 -3.79
C ALA A 36 -7.64 7.76 -4.26
N TYR A 37 -7.19 6.96 -3.31
CA TYR A 37 -6.63 5.64 -3.56
C TYR A 37 -7.02 4.66 -2.44
N HIS A 38 -6.94 3.38 -2.76
CA HIS A 38 -7.04 2.25 -1.84
C HIS A 38 -6.04 1.21 -2.35
N PHE A 39 -5.33 0.54 -1.45
CA PHE A 39 -4.47 -0.58 -1.84
C PHE A 39 -4.58 -1.72 -0.84
N ALA A 40 -4.43 -2.94 -1.35
CA ALA A 40 -4.39 -4.16 -0.59
C ALA A 40 -3.14 -4.95 -0.99
N ILE A 41 -2.34 -5.35 -0.01
CA ILE A 41 -1.13 -6.16 -0.18
C ILE A 41 -1.46 -7.54 0.35
N GLN A 42 -1.36 -8.56 -0.50
CA GLN A 42 -1.54 -9.94 -0.09
C GLN A 42 -0.23 -10.46 0.50
N ALA A 43 -0.16 -10.58 1.82
CA ALA A 43 0.95 -11.20 2.53
C ALA A 43 0.59 -12.64 2.96
N GLU A 44 1.59 -13.43 3.35
CA GLU A 44 1.38 -14.79 3.85
C GLU A 44 0.49 -14.84 5.10
N THR A 45 0.56 -13.80 5.94
CA THR A 45 -0.19 -13.69 7.20
C THR A 45 -1.57 -13.07 7.04
N GLY A 46 -1.90 -12.55 5.85
CA GLY A 46 -3.18 -11.91 5.57
C GLY A 46 -3.05 -10.70 4.63
N THR A 47 -4.18 -10.03 4.41
CA THR A 47 -4.23 -8.82 3.58
C THR A 47 -3.92 -7.59 4.41
N VAL A 48 -2.96 -6.79 3.97
CA VAL A 48 -2.59 -5.50 4.57
C VAL A 48 -3.12 -4.37 3.70
N THR A 49 -3.74 -3.36 4.32
CA THR A 49 -4.34 -2.21 3.60
C THR A 49 -3.68 -0.90 3.99
N GLU A 50 -4.04 0.20 3.31
CA GLU A 50 -3.52 1.54 3.62
C GLU A 50 -3.79 2.01 5.07
N LYS A 51 -4.73 1.36 5.76
CA LYS A 51 -5.15 1.69 7.13
C LYS A 51 -4.44 0.88 8.21
N CYS A 52 -3.75 -0.19 7.85
CA CYS A 52 -3.04 -1.02 8.81
C CYS A 52 -1.84 -0.25 9.40
N ILE A 53 -1.74 -0.20 10.73
CA ILE A 53 -0.55 0.30 11.42
C ILE A 53 0.40 -0.89 11.60
N LEU A 54 1.59 -0.79 11.01
CA LEU A 54 2.65 -1.79 11.18
C LEU A 54 3.62 -1.33 12.27
N GLU A 55 3.46 -1.83 13.48
CA GLU A 55 4.49 -1.73 14.52
C GLU A 55 5.28 -3.05 14.54
N GLU A 56 6.61 -2.98 14.39
CA GLU A 56 7.52 -4.12 14.58
C GLU A 56 7.09 -5.42 13.86
N GLY A 57 6.65 -5.32 12.60
CA GLY A 57 6.25 -6.48 11.80
C GLY A 57 4.90 -7.09 12.21
N LYS A 58 4.13 -6.44 13.08
CA LYS A 58 2.75 -6.82 13.42
C LYS A 58 1.77 -5.86 12.79
N VAL A 59 0.78 -6.43 12.09
CA VAL A 59 -0.40 -5.73 11.61
C VAL A 59 -1.32 -5.49 12.82
N ILE A 60 -1.50 -4.23 13.21
CA ILE A 60 -2.56 -3.84 14.13
C ILE A 60 -3.75 -3.42 13.25
N ALA A 61 -4.76 -4.29 13.21
CA ALA A 61 -6.02 -4.12 12.47
C ALA A 61 -7.05 -3.33 13.28
#